data_AF-A0AAU4LPB9-F1
#
_entry.id   AF-A0AAU4LPB9-F1
#
_cell.length_a   1.000
_cell.length_b   1.000
_cell.length_c   1.000
_cell.angle_alpha   90.00
_cell.angle_beta   90.00
_cell.angle_gamma   90.00
#
_symmetry.space_group_name_H-M   'P 1'
#
loop_
_entity.id
_entity.type
_entity.pdbx_description
1 polymer ?
#
loop_
_entity_poly.entity_id
_entity_poly.type
_entity_poly.pdbx_seq_one_letter_code
_entity_poly.pdbx_strand_id
1 'polypeptide(L)'
;MSAPETVDQVLLTAAVVVIVIAGAALLTRIWRGPSMLDRAISLDVCAALIIAGLGAKSAMARDAFYFPIMLVLAFLGFTGSVGIARFIAARDRPNSNRQKEQGTK
;
A
#
# COMPACT_ATOMS: atom_id res chain seq x y z
N MET A 1 -2.52 21.41 -31.43
CA MET A 1 -2.17 20.41 -30.38
C MET A 1 -1.54 19.25 -31.10
N SER A 2 -0.29 18.91 -30.77
CA SER A 2 0.38 17.80 -31.44
C SER A 2 -0.23 16.48 -30.92
N ALA A 3 -0.47 15.52 -31.82
CA ALA A 3 -1.01 14.20 -31.47
C ALA A 3 -0.37 13.55 -30.21
N PRO A 4 0.97 13.62 -29.98
CA PRO A 4 1.58 13.06 -28.77
C PRO A 4 1.16 13.76 -27.47
N GLU A 5 0.92 15.07 -27.48
CA GLU A 5 0.49 15.80 -26.28
C GLU A 5 -0.93 15.43 -25.86
N THR A 6 -1.81 15.18 -26.83
CA THR A 6 -3.18 14.72 -26.54
C THR A 6 -3.16 13.32 -25.93
N VAL A 7 -2.30 12.43 -26.43
CA VAL A 7 -2.18 11.06 -25.88
C VAL A 7 -1.66 11.10 -24.44
N ASP A 8 -0.62 11.89 -24.16
CA ASP A 8 -0.06 12.04 -22.81
C ASP A 8 -1.12 12.57 -21.83
N GLN A 9 -1.85 13.63 -22.21
CA GLN A 9 -2.90 14.20 -21.39
C GLN A 9 -4.05 13.23 -21.12
N VAL A 10 -4.49 12.48 -22.13
CA VAL A 10 -5.54 11.45 -21.98
C VAL A 10 -5.06 10.34 -21.05
N LEU A 11 -3.82 9.88 -21.18
CA LEU A 11 -3.25 8.82 -20.35
C LEU A 11 -3.13 9.25 -18.89
N LEU A 12 -2.62 10.46 -18.63
CA LEU A 12 -2.50 11.00 -17.27
C LEU A 12 -3.89 11.21 -16.63
N THR A 13 -4.86 11.70 -17.40
CA THR A 13 -6.24 11.85 -16.91
C THR A 13 -6.86 10.49 -16.57
N ALA A 14 -6.69 9.50 -17.45
CA ALA A 14 -7.16 8.14 -17.19
C ALA A 14 -6.50 7.52 -15.95
N ALA A 15 -5.19 7.72 -15.77
CA ALA A 15 -4.47 7.26 -14.58
C ALA A 15 -5.04 7.86 -13.29
N VAL A 16 -5.28 9.17 -13.27
CA VAL A 16 -5.89 9.85 -12.10
C VAL A 16 -7.29 9.31 -11.82
N VAL A 17 -8.13 9.12 -12.85
CA VAL A 17 -9.47 8.54 -12.68
C VAL A 17 -9.41 7.15 -12.06
N VAL A 18 -8.52 6.28 -12.56
CA VAL A 18 -8.32 4.92 -12.01
C VAL A 18 -7.84 4.97 -10.56
N ILE A 19 -6.90 5.87 -10.23
CA ILE A 19 -6.40 6.06 -8.86
C ILE A 19 -7.55 6.48 -7.91
N VAL A 20 -8.42 7.39 -8.35
CA VAL A 20 -9.57 7.84 -7.54
C VAL A 20 -10.56 6.70 -7.31
N ILE A 21 -10.87 5.91 -8.35
CA ILE A 21 -11.75 4.74 -8.24
C ILE A 21 -11.13 3.70 -7.29
N ALA A 22 -9.84 3.43 -7.43
CA ALA A 22 -9.11 2.51 -6.54
C ALA A 22 -9.10 3.02 -5.09
N GLY A 23 -8.95 4.33 -4.88
CA GLY A 23 -9.05 4.96 -3.56
C GLY A 23 -10.43 4.79 -2.94
N ALA A 24 -11.50 5.02 -3.71
CA ALA A 24 -12.86 4.81 -3.24
C ALA A 24 -13.10 3.32 -2.85
N ALA A 25 -12.65 2.39 -3.70
CA ALA A 25 -12.73 0.96 -3.40
C ALA A 25 -11.92 0.59 -2.14
N LEU A 26 -10.72 1.16 -1.98
CA LEU A 26 -9.87 0.95 -0.81
C LEU A 26 -10.55 1.42 0.48
N LEU A 27 -11.21 2.58 0.47
CA LEU A 27 -11.97 3.06 1.63
C LEU A 27 -13.06 2.05 2.04
N THR A 28 -13.75 1.44 1.07
CA THR A 28 -14.73 0.39 1.38
C THR A 28 -14.11 -0.86 2.00
N ARG A 29 -12.87 -1.20 1.61
CA ARG A 29 -12.12 -2.32 2.19
C ARG A 29 -11.65 -2.01 3.62
N ILE A 30 -11.09 -0.83 3.85
CA ILE A 30 -10.66 -0.37 5.18
C ILE A 30 -11.82 -0.45 6.18
N TRP A 31 -13.02 -0.03 5.76
CA TRP A 31 -14.20 -0.05 6.63
C TRP A 31 -14.73 -1.47 6.93
N ARG A 32 -14.71 -2.36 5.94
CA ARG A 32 -15.18 -3.76 6.10
C ARG A 32 -14.15 -4.70 6.71
N GLY A 33 -12.86 -4.35 6.70
CA GLY A 33 -11.75 -5.23 7.08
C GLY A 33 -11.88 -5.79 8.50
N PRO A 34 -12.15 -7.11 8.65
CA PRO A 34 -12.37 -7.76 9.96
C PRO A 34 -11.06 -8.15 10.65
N SER A 35 -9.95 -8.24 9.91
CA SER A 35 -8.63 -8.67 10.42
C SER A 35 -7.67 -7.49 10.54
N MET A 36 -6.83 -7.48 11.59
CA MET A 36 -5.72 -6.52 11.73
C MET A 36 -4.76 -6.56 10.55
N LEU A 37 -4.54 -7.75 9.96
CA LEU A 37 -3.69 -7.91 8.78
C LEU A 37 -4.30 -7.24 7.54
N ASP A 38 -5.62 -7.34 7.36
CA ASP A 38 -6.29 -6.73 6.21
C ASP A 38 -6.24 -5.19 6.28
N ARG A 39 -6.37 -4.65 7.49
CA ARG A 39 -6.21 -3.20 7.74
C ARG A 39 -4.78 -2.74 7.47
N ALA A 40 -3.79 -3.52 7.88
CA ALA A 40 -2.37 -3.26 7.61
C ALA A 40 -2.07 -3.18 6.11
N ILE A 41 -2.52 -4.18 5.37
CA ILE A 41 -2.36 -4.24 3.90
C ILE A 41 -3.09 -3.07 3.25
N SER A 42 -4.30 -2.74 3.70
CA SER A 42 -5.05 -1.62 3.16
C SER A 42 -4.36 -0.27 3.39
N LEU A 43 -3.64 -0.11 4.50
CA LEU A 43 -2.84 1.09 4.77
C LEU A 43 -1.64 1.20 3.81
N ASP A 44 -0.99 0.08 3.50
CA ASP A 44 0.11 0.03 2.54
C ASP A 44 -0.36 0.38 1.12
N VAL A 45 -1.50 -0.19 0.71
CA VAL A 45 -2.14 0.16 -0.58
C VAL A 45 -2.54 1.64 -0.60
N CYS A 46 -2.95 2.23 0.53
CA CYS A 46 -3.21 3.66 0.62
C CYS A 46 -1.95 4.49 0.33
N ALA A 47 -0.81 4.12 0.94
CA ALA A 47 0.47 4.77 0.65
C ALA A 47 0.86 4.64 -0.83
N ALA A 48 0.66 3.45 -1.43
CA ALA A 48 0.90 3.24 -2.86
C ALA A 48 0.02 4.12 -3.75
N LEU A 49 -1.26 4.31 -3.41
CA LEU A 49 -2.15 5.23 -4.15
C LEU A 49 -1.73 6.69 -4.03
N ILE A 50 -1.23 7.11 -2.86
CA ILE A 50 -0.67 8.45 -2.67
C ILE A 50 0.56 8.63 -3.56
N ILE A 51 1.47 7.65 -3.58
CA ILE A 51 2.66 7.67 -4.45
C ILE A 51 2.26 7.76 -5.93
N ALA A 52 1.26 6.99 -6.37
CA ALA A 52 0.77 7.02 -7.73
C ALA A 52 0.17 8.40 -8.09
N GLY A 53 -0.61 9.00 -7.19
CA GLY A 53 -1.17 10.34 -7.37
C GLY A 53 -0.10 11.43 -7.45
N LEU A 54 0.92 11.36 -6.61
CA LEU A 54 2.08 12.26 -6.67
C LEU A 54 2.88 12.07 -7.95
N GLY A 55 3.05 10.83 -8.42
CA GLY A 55 3.69 10.53 -9.69
C GLY A 55 2.94 11.13 -10.88
N ALA A 56 1.62 10.99 -10.92
CA ALA A 56 0.78 11.63 -11.94
C ALA A 56 0.90 13.16 -11.88
N LYS A 57 0.89 13.76 -10.68
CA LYS A 57 1.08 15.20 -10.49
C LYS A 57 2.45 15.68 -10.99
N SER A 58 3.52 14.98 -10.63
CA SER A 58 4.88 15.27 -11.09
C SER A 58 5.00 15.16 -12.61
N ALA A 59 4.37 14.15 -13.21
CA ALA A 59 4.33 13.99 -14.66
C ALA A 59 3.62 15.17 -15.35
N MET A 60 2.47 15.61 -14.80
CA MET A 60 1.75 16.79 -15.31
C MET A 60 2.55 18.09 -15.15
N ALA A 61 3.24 18.28 -14.02
CA ALA A 61 4.05 19.46 -13.75
C ALA A 61 5.41 19.44 -14.49
N ARG A 62 5.80 18.28 -15.03
CA ARG A 62 7.11 18.03 -15.65
C ARG A 62 8.27 18.37 -14.71
N ASP A 63 8.07 18.12 -13.42
CA ASP A 63 9.07 18.34 -12.37
C ASP A 63 9.19 17.13 -11.42
N ALA A 64 10.35 17.00 -10.80
CA ALA A 64 10.68 15.93 -9.87
C ALA A 64 10.49 16.33 -8.40
N PHE A 65 9.77 17.42 -8.11
CA PHE A 65 9.68 17.99 -6.77
C PHE A 65 9.13 17.00 -5.73
N TYR A 66 8.19 16.14 -6.14
CA TYR A 66 7.54 15.17 -5.25
C TYR A 66 8.30 13.83 -5.12
N PHE A 67 9.38 13.60 -5.88
CA PHE A 67 10.09 12.32 -5.87
C PHE A 67 10.66 11.95 -4.48
N PRO A 68 11.27 12.88 -3.71
CA PRO A 68 11.72 12.55 -2.36
C PRO A 68 10.57 12.12 -1.43
N ILE A 69 9.39 12.73 -1.57
CA ILE A 69 8.21 12.38 -0.77
C ILE A 69 7.74 10.97 -1.13
N MET A 70 7.67 10.65 -2.42
CA MET A 70 7.32 9.32 -2.91
C MET A 70 8.29 8.25 -2.37
N LEU A 71 9.59 8.56 -2.35
CA LEU A 71 10.62 7.67 -1.83
C LEU A 71 10.40 7.37 -0.34
N VAL A 72 10.16 8.40 0.47
CA VAL A 72 9.87 8.23 1.91
C VAL A 72 8.61 7.41 2.13
N LEU A 73 7.55 7.67 1.36
CA LEU A 73 6.30 6.90 1.44
C LEU A 73 6.51 5.43 1.06
N ALA A 74 7.33 5.15 0.05
CA ALA A 74 7.64 3.78 -0.38
C ALA A 74 8.37 3.01 0.73
N PHE A 75 9.36 3.64 1.37
CA PHE A 75 10.04 3.05 2.53
C PHE A 75 9.11 2.85 3.72
N LEU A 76 8.20 3.80 3.98
CA LEU A 76 7.25 3.73 5.08
C LEU A 76 6.24 2.58 4.88
N GLY A 77 5.68 2.44 3.69
CA GLY A 77 4.76 1.34 3.35
C GLY A 77 5.42 -0.02 3.48
N PHE A 78 6.60 -0.18 2.86
CA PHE A 78 7.39 -1.41 2.94
C PHE A 78 7.72 -1.78 4.40
N THR A 79 8.27 -0.83 5.17
CA THR A 79 8.67 -1.06 6.57
C THR A 79 7.45 -1.38 7.44
N GLY A 80 6.33 -0.70 7.23
CA GLY A 80 5.08 -0.94 7.95
C GLY A 80 4.56 -2.37 7.73
N SER A 81 4.48 -2.81 6.47
CA SER A 81 4.04 -4.15 6.10
C SER A 81 4.95 -5.25 6.69
N VAL A 82 6.28 -5.08 6.59
CA VAL A 82 7.26 -6.01 7.18
C VAL A 82 7.15 -6.06 8.70
N GLY A 83 6.99 -4.91 9.36
CA GLY A 83 6.85 -4.85 10.82
C GLY A 83 5.64 -5.63 11.33
N ILE A 84 4.50 -5.49 10.64
CA ILE A 84 3.26 -6.19 10.99
C ILE A 84 3.37 -7.69 10.74
N ALA A 85 3.95 -8.11 9.61
CA ALA A 85 4.22 -9.51 9.33
C ALA A 85 5.12 -10.16 10.41
N ARG A 86 6.18 -9.46 10.84
CA ARG A 86 7.07 -9.94 11.90
C ARG A 86 6.38 -10.02 13.26
N PHE A 87 5.54 -9.04 13.59
CA PHE A 87 4.79 -9.04 14.85
C PHE A 87 3.83 -10.24 14.95
N ILE A 88 3.11 -10.53 13.86
CA ILE A 88 2.20 -11.69 13.79
C ILE A 88 2.99 -13.00 13.90
N ALA A 89 4.06 -13.15 13.12
CA ALA A 89 4.91 -14.35 13.17
C ALA A 89 5.56 -14.58 14.54
N ALA A 90 5.87 -13.51 15.28
CA ALA A 90 6.39 -13.62 16.65
C ALA A 90 5.33 -14.09 17.66
N ARG A 91 4.04 -13.74 17.46
CA ARG A 91 2.93 -14.18 18.30
C ARG A 91 2.48 -15.62 18.04
N ASP A 92 2.59 -16.08 16.79
CA ASP A 92 2.18 -17.42 16.38
C ASP A 92 3.18 -18.53 16.72
N ARG A 93 4.28 -18.23 17.45
CA ARG A 93 5.16 -19.28 17.99
C ARG A 93 4.39 -20.10 19.02
N PRO A 94 4.02 -21.36 18.73
CA PRO A 94 3.34 -22.19 19.71
C PRO A 94 4.31 -22.46 20.85
N ASN A 95 3.86 -22.31 22.09
CA ASN A 95 4.61 -22.70 23.28
C ASN A 95 4.85 -24.23 23.24
N SER A 96 5.96 -24.65 22.63
CA SER A 96 6.38 -26.05 22.45
C SER A 96 6.73 -26.78 23.75
N ASN A 97 6.48 -26.16 24.92
CA ASN A 97 6.75 -26.75 26.22
C ASN A 97 5.61 -27.63 26.79
N ARG A 98 4.39 -27.59 26.23
CA ARG A 98 3.28 -28.44 26.73
C ARG A 98 3.19 -29.84 26.09
N GLN A 99 3.87 -30.07 24.97
CA GLN A 99 3.78 -31.35 24.25
C GLN A 99 4.73 -32.43 24.81
N LYS A 100 5.75 -32.04 25.59
CA LYS A 100 6.69 -32.99 26.22
C LYS A 100 6.17 -33.63 27.51
N GLU A 101 5.15 -33.06 28.17
CA GLU A 101 4.60 -33.60 29.42
C GLU A 101 3.44 -34.58 29.21
N GLN A 102 2.81 -34.59 28.03
CA GLN A 102 1.66 -35.47 27.73
C GLN A 102 2.04 -36.81 27.07
N GLY A 103 3.33 -37.03 26.74
CA GLY A 103 3.84 -38.27 26.17
C GLY A 103 4.30 -39.32 27.19
N THR A 104 4.19 -39.03 28.49
CA THR A 104 4.55 -39.95 29.58
C THR A 104 3.30 -40.36 30.35
N LYS A 105 2.41 -41.10 29.71
CA LYS A 105 1.38 -41.90 30.38
C LYS A 105 1.23 -43.23 29.66
#